data_AF-A0A167C396-F1
#
_entry.id   AF-A0A167C396-F1
#
_cell.length_a   1.000
_cell.length_b   1.000
_cell.length_c   1.000
_cell.angle_alpha   90.00
_cell.angle_beta   90.00
_cell.angle_gamma   90.00
#
_symmetry.space_group_name_H-M   'P 1'
#
loop_
_entity.id
_entity.type
_entity.pdbx_description
1 polymer ?
#
loop_
_entity_poly.entity_id
_entity_poly.type
_entity_poly.pdbx_seq_one_letter_code
_entity_poly.pdbx_strand_id
1 'polypeptide(L)'
;MRLCLCFIVLLSLLTSCGTASDNASPSPRNQQQNQEMDTLNIRSATDDMTDQSQDLSLKNHLEALAERVSGVERAHCVVIGDTAVVGIDVDGDLPRSRVGTIKYSVAEALRADPQGMRSLVTADMDLSHRLDEIGKHIRQGRPISGFSSELADIVGRIIPQLPKDVKSQQDPASPQSPATNQNIAP
;
A
#
# COMPACT_ATOMS: atom_id res chain seq x y z
N MET A 1 11.16 24.78 46.17
CA MET A 1 10.89 24.58 44.73
C MET A 1 11.03 23.12 44.28
N ARG A 2 12.01 22.33 44.76
CA ARG A 2 12.11 20.89 44.41
C ARG A 2 10.97 20.03 44.97
N LEU A 3 10.47 20.33 46.18
CA LEU A 3 9.37 19.60 46.81
C LEU A 3 8.01 19.82 46.10
N CYS A 4 7.75 21.02 45.57
CA CYS A 4 6.56 21.28 44.75
C CYS A 4 6.61 20.55 43.40
N LEU A 5 7.80 20.42 42.81
CA LEU A 5 7.98 19.73 41.52
C LEU A 5 7.71 18.22 41.65
N CYS A 6 8.11 17.61 42.76
CA CYS A 6 7.77 16.21 43.06
C CYS A 6 6.26 15.97 43.23
N PHE A 7 5.54 16.91 43.85
CA PHE A 7 4.08 16.79 44.03
C PHE A 7 3.33 16.86 42.69
N ILE A 8 3.76 17.70 41.75
CA ILE A 8 3.13 17.85 40.42
C ILE A 8 3.33 16.59 39.56
N VAL A 9 4.51 15.96 39.64
CA VAL A 9 4.78 14.69 38.94
C VAL A 9 3.95 13.54 39.52
N LEU A 10 3.74 13.51 40.84
CA LEU A 10 2.93 12.48 41.49
C LEU A 10 1.43 12.57 41.11
N LEU A 11 0.90 13.79 40.96
CA LEU A 11 -0.50 14.04 40.59
C LEU A 11 -0.83 13.65 39.13
N SER A 12 0.18 13.61 38.25
CA SER A 12 -0.01 13.30 36.82
C SER A 12 -0.20 11.80 36.54
N LEU A 13 0.13 10.94 37.50
CA LEU A 13 0.05 9.47 37.37
C LEU A 13 -1.34 8.89 37.71
N LEU A 14 -2.28 9.71 38.17
CA LEU A 14 -3.62 9.28 38.61
C LEU A 14 -4.73 9.51 37.57
N THR A 15 -4.41 10.08 36.41
CA THR A 15 -5.36 10.26 35.29
C THR A 15 -5.07 9.29 34.15
N SER A 16 -5.43 8.03 34.36
CA SER A 16 -5.74 7.09 33.28
C SER A 16 -7.17 6.62 33.52
N CYS A 17 -8.13 7.23 32.82
CA CYS A 17 -9.50 6.75 32.76
C CYS A 17 -9.60 5.87 31.51
N GLY A 18 -9.76 4.56 31.72
CA GLY A 18 -10.05 3.60 30.67
C GLY A 18 -11.54 3.63 30.33
N THR A 19 -11.87 3.81 29.04
CA THR A 19 -13.17 3.44 28.49
C THR A 19 -12.95 2.34 27.47
N ALA A 20 -13.16 1.10 27.90
CA ALA A 20 -13.39 -0.02 27.01
C ALA A 20 -14.81 0.12 26.43
N SER A 21 -14.91 0.17 25.11
CA SER A 21 -16.16 -0.14 24.41
C SER A 21 -15.98 -1.55 23.85
N ASP A 22 -16.62 -2.51 24.50
CA ASP A 22 -16.78 -3.85 23.96
C ASP A 22 -17.67 -3.77 22.72
N ASN A 23 -17.03 -3.82 21.55
CA ASN A 23 -17.70 -4.19 20.31
C ASN A 23 -17.94 -5.71 20.33
N ALA A 24 -18.98 -6.12 21.07
CA ALA A 24 -19.50 -7.46 20.98
C ALA A 24 -20.11 -7.66 19.59
N SER A 25 -19.45 -8.51 18.80
CA SER A 25 -19.94 -9.05 17.53
C SER A 25 -21.37 -9.61 17.71
N PRO A 26 -22.37 -9.20 16.92
CA PRO A 26 -23.63 -9.92 16.90
C PRO A 26 -23.41 -11.23 16.14
N SER A 27 -23.24 -12.33 16.85
CA SER A 27 -23.50 -13.66 16.28
C SER A 27 -24.97 -13.72 15.84
N PRO A 28 -25.31 -14.15 14.61
CA PRO A 28 -26.69 -14.25 14.18
C PRO A 28 -27.40 -15.34 14.99
N ARG A 29 -28.22 -14.91 15.95
CA ARG A 29 -29.16 -15.77 16.65
C ARG A 29 -30.30 -16.08 15.68
N ASN A 30 -30.41 -17.36 15.33
CA ASN A 30 -31.51 -17.92 14.57
C ASN A 30 -32.83 -17.59 15.29
N GLN A 31 -33.55 -16.59 14.79
CA GLN A 31 -34.88 -16.24 15.24
C GLN A 31 -35.81 -16.26 14.03
N GLN A 32 -36.34 -17.45 13.82
CA GLN A 32 -37.44 -17.75 12.94
C GLN A 32 -38.68 -16.97 13.42
N GLN A 33 -38.97 -15.84 12.78
CA GLN A 33 -40.25 -15.16 12.94
C GLN A 33 -40.71 -14.63 11.59
N ASN A 34 -41.77 -15.27 11.09
CA ASN A 34 -42.57 -14.82 9.96
C ASN A 34 -43.01 -13.38 10.17
N GLN A 35 -42.57 -12.47 9.30
CA GLN A 35 -43.25 -11.20 9.07
C GLN A 35 -43.01 -10.75 7.63
N GLU A 36 -44.06 -10.99 6.84
CA GLU A 36 -44.58 -10.17 5.75
C GLU A 36 -43.54 -9.50 4.83
N MET A 37 -43.46 -10.13 3.66
CA MET A 37 -42.80 -9.75 2.43
C MET A 37 -43.26 -8.36 1.96
N ASP A 38 -42.58 -7.30 2.41
CA ASP A 38 -42.51 -6.07 1.63
C ASP A 38 -41.47 -6.32 0.52
N THR A 39 -41.98 -6.56 -0.68
CA THR A 39 -41.19 -6.85 -1.88
C THR A 39 -40.35 -5.62 -2.24
N LEU A 40 -39.19 -5.49 -1.59
CA LEU A 40 -38.06 -4.77 -2.17
C LEU A 40 -37.72 -5.47 -3.48
N ASN A 41 -38.06 -4.79 -4.56
CA ASN A 41 -37.71 -5.07 -5.94
C ASN A 41 -36.21 -5.36 -6.04
N ILE A 42 -35.81 -6.64 -5.86
CA ILE A 42 -34.50 -7.16 -6.22
C ILE A 42 -34.46 -7.07 -7.75
N ARG A 43 -33.91 -5.95 -8.24
CA ARG A 43 -33.43 -5.84 -9.60
C ARG A 43 -32.35 -6.92 -9.79
N SER A 44 -32.78 -8.01 -10.40
CA SER A 44 -32.03 -8.99 -11.19
C SER A 44 -30.55 -9.20 -10.82
N ALA A 45 -30.30 -10.32 -10.13
CA ALA A 45 -29.00 -10.98 -9.96
C ALA A 45 -28.45 -11.58 -11.28
N THR A 46 -28.48 -10.81 -12.36
CA THR A 46 -27.97 -11.22 -13.68
C THR A 46 -26.84 -10.33 -14.20
N ASP A 47 -26.65 -9.14 -13.61
CA ASP A 47 -25.58 -8.21 -13.98
C ASP A 47 -24.29 -8.46 -13.16
N ASP A 48 -24.46 -8.86 -11.89
CA ASP A 48 -23.39 -9.02 -10.88
C ASP A 48 -22.44 -10.20 -11.19
N MET A 49 -22.96 -11.29 -11.79
CA MET A 49 -22.14 -12.46 -12.13
C MET A 49 -21.17 -12.17 -13.29
N THR A 50 -21.55 -11.27 -14.21
CA THR A 50 -20.73 -10.93 -15.38
C THR A 50 -19.55 -10.05 -14.95
N ASP A 51 -19.82 -9.05 -14.10
CA ASP A 51 -18.81 -8.11 -13.58
C ASP A 51 -17.77 -8.84 -12.71
N GLN A 52 -18.22 -9.70 -11.80
CA GLN A 52 -17.33 -10.48 -10.94
C GLN A 52 -16.42 -11.43 -11.74
N SER A 53 -16.91 -12.00 -12.84
CA SER A 53 -16.11 -12.86 -13.72
C SER A 53 -15.06 -12.09 -14.51
N GLN A 54 -15.39 -10.85 -14.93
CA GLN A 54 -14.47 -9.95 -15.61
C GLN A 54 -13.37 -9.48 -14.67
N ASP A 55 -13.72 -9.08 -13.45
CA ASP A 55 -12.76 -8.70 -12.40
C ASP A 55 -11.79 -9.83 -12.08
N LEU A 56 -12.28 -11.07 -11.98
CA LEU A 56 -11.41 -12.22 -11.74
C LEU A 56 -10.45 -12.48 -12.90
N SER A 57 -10.92 -12.34 -14.14
CA SER A 57 -10.08 -12.48 -15.33
C SER A 57 -9.02 -11.39 -15.40
N LEU A 58 -9.39 -10.13 -15.09
CA LEU A 58 -8.49 -8.99 -15.05
C LEU A 58 -7.44 -9.16 -13.94
N LYS A 59 -7.87 -9.55 -12.74
CA LYS A 59 -6.98 -9.85 -11.61
C LYS A 59 -5.88 -10.85 -12.01
N ASN A 60 -6.28 -12.00 -12.54
CA ASN A 60 -5.34 -13.06 -12.92
C ASN A 60 -4.40 -12.62 -14.04
N HIS A 61 -4.91 -11.80 -14.98
CA HIS A 61 -4.12 -11.25 -16.06
C HIS A 61 -3.03 -10.28 -15.57
N LEU A 62 -3.39 -9.34 -14.68
CA LEU A 62 -2.43 -8.37 -14.13
C LEU A 62 -1.41 -9.04 -13.21
N GLU A 63 -1.81 -10.06 -12.43
CA GLU A 63 -0.89 -10.90 -11.65
C GLU A 63 0.12 -11.60 -12.58
N ALA A 64 -0.36 -12.26 -13.62
CA ALA A 64 0.49 -12.98 -14.57
C ALA A 64 1.44 -12.05 -15.35
N LEU A 65 1.06 -10.80 -15.58
CA LEU A 65 1.93 -9.81 -16.21
C LEU A 65 3.05 -9.36 -15.26
N ALA A 66 2.71 -9.12 -14.00
CA ALA A 66 3.69 -8.74 -12.97
C ALA A 66 4.70 -9.86 -12.69
N GLU A 67 4.25 -11.12 -12.61
CA GLU A 67 5.11 -12.28 -12.34
C GLU A 67 6.11 -12.59 -13.47
N ARG A 68 5.89 -12.07 -14.68
CA ARG A 68 6.87 -12.20 -15.79
C ARG A 68 8.08 -11.29 -15.61
N VAL A 69 8.01 -10.30 -14.72
CA VAL A 69 9.11 -9.38 -14.47
C VAL A 69 10.14 -10.06 -13.58
N SER A 70 11.40 -10.06 -14.03
CA SER A 70 12.51 -10.64 -13.28
C SER A 70 12.62 -10.02 -11.88
N GLY A 71 12.66 -10.88 -10.87
CA GLY A 71 12.76 -10.47 -9.46
C GLY A 71 11.41 -10.33 -8.74
N VAL A 72 10.29 -10.56 -9.43
CA VAL A 72 8.99 -10.81 -8.80
C VAL A 72 8.87 -12.31 -8.54
N GLU A 73 8.66 -12.69 -7.28
CA GLU A 73 8.46 -14.09 -6.91
C GLU A 73 7.00 -14.49 -7.09
N ARG A 74 6.09 -13.59 -6.70
CA ARG A 74 4.64 -13.75 -6.79
C ARG A 74 3.97 -12.39 -6.92
N ALA A 75 2.75 -12.35 -7.45
CA ALA A 75 1.94 -11.15 -7.46
C ALA A 75 0.52 -11.41 -6.93
N HIS A 76 -0.08 -10.37 -6.36
CA HIS A 76 -1.47 -10.35 -5.95
C HIS A 76 -2.14 -9.09 -6.45
N CYS A 77 -3.34 -9.23 -7.00
CA CYS A 77 -4.11 -8.11 -7.50
C CYS A 77 -5.48 -8.04 -6.83
N VAL A 78 -5.93 -6.81 -6.57
CA VAL A 78 -7.32 -6.50 -6.24
C VAL A 78 -7.80 -5.44 -7.21
N VAL A 79 -8.94 -5.69 -7.84
CA VAL A 79 -9.62 -4.76 -8.73
C VAL A 79 -10.76 -4.09 -7.96
N ILE A 80 -10.86 -2.77 -8.05
CA ILE A 80 -11.92 -1.97 -7.44
C ILE A 80 -12.38 -0.95 -8.48
N GLY A 81 -13.56 -1.18 -9.06
CA GLY A 81 -14.08 -0.36 -10.14
C GLY A 81 -13.13 -0.37 -11.35
N ASP A 82 -12.60 0.79 -11.71
CA ASP A 82 -11.70 0.94 -12.86
C ASP A 82 -10.22 0.93 -12.48
N THR A 83 -9.89 0.57 -11.24
CA THR A 83 -8.53 0.68 -10.69
C THR A 83 -8.09 -0.66 -10.13
N ALA A 84 -6.82 -1.02 -10.38
CA ALA A 84 -6.22 -2.23 -9.84
C ALA A 84 -5.10 -1.89 -8.86
N VAL A 85 -4.99 -2.62 -7.75
CA VAL A 85 -3.83 -2.57 -6.87
C VAL A 85 -3.09 -3.89 -7.02
N VAL A 86 -1.83 -3.82 -7.44
CA VAL A 86 -0.94 -4.96 -7.65
C VAL A 86 0.14 -4.92 -6.56
N GLY A 87 0.09 -5.88 -5.65
CA GLY A 87 1.15 -6.15 -4.69
C GLY A 87 2.12 -7.18 -5.28
N ILE A 88 3.41 -6.86 -5.28
CA ILE A 88 4.47 -7.80 -5.69
C ILE A 88 5.22 -8.31 -4.47
N ASP A 89 5.55 -9.60 -4.48
CA ASP A 89 6.44 -10.25 -3.55
C ASP A 89 7.85 -10.26 -4.15
N VAL A 90 8.81 -9.72 -3.42
CA VAL A 90 10.21 -9.64 -3.86
C VAL A 90 11.14 -10.06 -2.73
N ASP A 91 12.28 -10.65 -3.09
CA ASP A 91 13.29 -11.09 -2.12
C ASP A 91 13.58 -10.01 -1.05
N GLY A 92 13.49 -10.45 0.20
CA GLY A 92 13.69 -9.66 1.42
C GLY A 92 15.05 -9.00 1.52
N ASP A 93 16.08 -9.66 0.98
CA ASP A 93 17.47 -9.21 1.02
C ASP A 93 17.73 -8.08 0.00
N LEU A 94 16.78 -7.82 -0.90
CA LEU A 94 16.94 -6.80 -1.92
C LEU A 94 16.97 -5.39 -1.31
N PRO A 95 17.96 -4.56 -1.67
CA PRO A 95 18.00 -3.18 -1.23
C PRO A 95 16.84 -2.41 -1.87
N ARG A 96 16.36 -1.36 -1.19
CA ARG A 96 15.25 -0.51 -1.65
C ARG A 96 15.40 -0.04 -3.10
N SER A 97 16.61 0.28 -3.56
CA SER A 97 16.87 0.71 -4.93
C SER A 97 16.55 -0.38 -5.96
N ARG A 98 16.85 -1.64 -5.63
CA ARG A 98 16.56 -2.79 -6.49
C ARG A 98 15.07 -3.09 -6.53
N VAL A 99 14.40 -3.05 -5.37
CA VAL A 99 12.94 -3.15 -5.30
C VAL A 99 12.26 -2.05 -6.13
N GLY A 100 12.75 -0.81 -6.04
CA GLY A 100 12.25 0.30 -6.86
C GLY A 100 12.40 0.04 -8.36
N THR A 101 13.51 -0.57 -8.78
CA THR A 101 13.73 -0.95 -10.20
C THR A 101 12.75 -2.03 -10.64
N ILE A 102 12.50 -3.05 -9.80
CA ILE A 102 11.53 -4.11 -10.10
C ILE A 102 10.11 -3.50 -10.22
N LYS A 103 9.70 -2.66 -9.26
CA LYS A 103 8.42 -1.94 -9.30
C LYS A 103 8.26 -1.10 -10.57
N TYR A 104 9.33 -0.41 -10.98
CA TYR A 104 9.34 0.35 -12.22
C TYR A 104 9.13 -0.56 -13.43
N SER A 105 9.83 -1.70 -13.50
CA SER A 105 9.66 -2.68 -14.59
C SER A 105 8.26 -3.30 -14.62
N VAL A 106 7.66 -3.57 -13.46
CA VAL A 106 6.26 -4.03 -13.37
C VAL A 106 5.29 -2.95 -13.83
N ALA A 107 5.49 -1.70 -13.37
CA ALA A 107 4.69 -0.57 -13.81
C ALA A 107 4.81 -0.34 -15.33
N GLU A 108 5.99 -0.57 -15.93
CA GLU A 108 6.18 -0.52 -17.38
C GLU A 108 5.42 -1.62 -18.12
N ALA A 109 5.49 -2.86 -17.63
CA ALA A 109 4.75 -3.96 -18.22
C ALA A 109 3.24 -3.67 -18.20
N LEU A 110 2.73 -3.22 -17.05
CA LEU A 110 1.33 -2.84 -16.88
C LEU A 110 0.94 -1.62 -17.71
N ARG A 111 1.85 -0.66 -17.95
CA ARG A 111 1.61 0.48 -18.85
C ARG A 111 1.49 0.05 -20.31
N ALA A 112 2.22 -0.98 -20.72
CA ALA A 112 2.14 -1.51 -22.07
C ALA A 112 0.82 -2.27 -22.34
N ASP A 113 0.09 -2.62 -21.27
CA ASP A 113 -1.19 -3.31 -21.33
C ASP A 113 -2.37 -2.32 -21.17
N PRO A 114 -3.32 -2.27 -22.12
CA PRO A 114 -4.50 -1.40 -22.00
C PRO A 114 -5.29 -1.61 -20.70
N GLN A 115 -5.33 -2.83 -20.19
CA GLN A 115 -6.04 -3.19 -18.96
C GLN A 115 -5.22 -2.86 -17.69
N GLY A 116 -3.91 -2.66 -17.82
CA GLY A 116 -2.99 -2.35 -16.71
C GLY A 116 -2.74 -0.86 -16.47
N MET A 117 -3.18 0.02 -17.38
CA MET A 117 -2.93 1.47 -17.34
C MET A 117 -3.39 2.16 -16.05
N ARG A 118 -4.42 1.63 -15.40
CA ARG A 118 -5.01 2.15 -14.16
C ARG A 118 -4.65 1.31 -12.93
N SER A 119 -3.44 0.75 -12.92
CA SER A 119 -2.95 -0.01 -11.78
C SER A 119 -2.04 0.81 -10.86
N LEU A 120 -1.90 0.38 -9.61
CA LEU A 120 -0.89 0.85 -8.66
C LEU A 120 -0.04 -0.34 -8.25
N VAL A 121 1.28 -0.19 -8.26
CA VAL A 121 2.23 -1.27 -7.95
C VAL A 121 2.91 -0.99 -6.62
N THR A 122 2.68 -1.84 -5.63
CA THR A 122 3.36 -1.81 -4.32
C THR A 122 4.12 -3.11 -4.09
N ALA A 123 5.10 -3.11 -3.17
CA ALA A 123 5.87 -4.30 -2.82
C ALA A 123 5.66 -4.68 -1.35
N ASP A 124 5.80 -5.96 -1.07
CA ASP A 124 5.81 -6.50 0.29
C ASP A 124 6.99 -5.92 1.12
N MET A 125 6.84 -5.92 2.45
CA MET A 125 7.76 -5.26 3.37
C MET A 125 8.88 -6.17 3.91
N ASP A 126 8.74 -7.48 3.73
CA ASP A 126 9.45 -8.55 4.45
C ASP A 126 9.84 -8.21 5.92
N LEU A 127 8.83 -8.06 6.78
CA LEU A 127 9.02 -7.60 8.16
C LEU A 127 9.97 -8.48 8.98
N SER A 128 9.99 -9.79 8.75
CA SER A 128 10.87 -10.69 9.49
C SER A 128 12.34 -10.38 9.21
N HIS A 129 12.71 -10.16 7.95
CA HIS A 129 14.06 -9.72 7.60
C HIS A 129 14.37 -8.33 8.16
N ARG A 130 13.43 -7.38 8.08
CA ARG A 130 13.63 -6.01 8.64
C ARG A 130 13.95 -6.06 10.14
N LEU A 131 13.25 -6.91 10.90
CA LEU A 131 13.52 -7.08 12.33
C LEU A 131 14.90 -7.72 12.60
N ASP A 132 15.33 -8.67 11.78
CA ASP A 132 16.68 -9.25 11.89
C ASP A 132 17.78 -8.21 11.60
N GLU A 133 17.61 -7.37 10.58
CA GLU A 133 18.53 -6.25 10.26
C GLU A 133 18.59 -5.21 11.37
N ILE A 134 17.44 -4.82 11.95
CA ILE A 134 17.42 -3.98 13.16
C ILE A 134 18.24 -4.65 14.27
N GLY A 135 18.06 -5.94 14.50
CA GLY A 135 18.83 -6.71 15.48
C GLY A 135 20.34 -6.72 15.19
N LYS A 136 20.74 -6.86 13.93
CA LYS A 136 22.14 -6.77 13.48
C LYS A 136 22.72 -5.39 13.77
N HIS A 137 22.00 -4.32 13.45
CA HIS A 137 22.42 -2.95 13.74
C HIS A 137 22.56 -2.66 15.24
N ILE A 138 21.66 -3.20 16.08
CA ILE A 138 21.77 -3.09 17.54
C ILE A 138 23.05 -3.77 18.03
N ARG A 139 23.34 -5.00 17.58
CA ARG A 139 24.58 -5.72 17.94
C ARG A 139 25.85 -4.99 17.50
N GLN A 140 25.77 -4.22 16.42
CA GLN A 140 26.86 -3.40 15.89
C GLN A 140 26.99 -2.03 16.59
N GLY A 141 26.18 -1.72 17.60
CA GLY A 141 26.21 -0.44 18.32
C GLY A 141 25.56 0.72 17.56
N ARG A 142 24.69 0.44 16.58
CA ARG A 142 24.03 1.42 15.70
C ARG A 142 22.49 1.36 15.73
N PRO A 143 21.84 1.37 16.92
CA PRO A 143 20.41 1.13 17.04
C PRO A 143 19.55 2.18 16.31
N ILE A 144 19.89 3.47 16.43
CA ILE A 144 19.07 4.58 15.88
C ILE A 144 19.16 4.61 14.35
N SER A 145 20.38 4.60 13.80
CA SER A 145 20.57 4.61 12.35
C SER A 145 20.03 3.34 11.69
N GLY A 146 20.20 2.19 12.36
CA GLY A 146 19.66 0.92 11.89
C GLY A 146 18.15 0.93 11.78
N PHE A 147 17.46 1.33 12.85
CA PHE A 147 16.01 1.48 12.82
C PHE A 147 15.55 2.44 11.71
N SER A 148 16.20 3.61 11.56
CA SER A 148 15.84 4.56 10.50
C SER A 148 16.09 4.02 9.09
N SER A 149 17.12 3.19 8.90
CA SER A 149 17.43 2.54 7.61
C SER A 149 16.32 1.56 7.24
N GLU A 150 15.97 0.68 8.18
CA GLU A 150 14.93 -0.33 7.97
C GLU A 150 13.54 0.29 7.79
N LEU A 151 13.25 1.38 8.50
CA LEU A 151 12.03 2.16 8.28
C LEU A 151 12.00 2.78 6.87
N ALA A 152 13.13 3.30 6.38
CA ALA A 152 13.21 3.84 5.02
C ALA A 152 13.01 2.75 3.96
N ASP A 153 13.47 1.53 4.22
CA ASP A 153 13.25 0.38 3.34
C ASP A 153 11.77 -0.05 3.33
N ILE A 154 11.13 -0.13 4.50
CA ILE A 154 9.68 -0.42 4.62
C ILE A 154 8.87 0.61 3.83
N VAL A 155 9.10 1.90 4.07
CA VAL A 155 8.38 2.97 3.37
C VAL A 155 8.63 2.92 1.85
N GLY A 156 9.86 2.60 1.43
CA GLY A 156 10.21 2.45 0.02
C GLY A 156 9.50 1.30 -0.69
N ARG A 157 9.22 0.21 0.03
CA ARG A 157 8.47 -0.94 -0.45
C ARG A 157 6.98 -0.60 -0.63
N ILE A 158 6.35 0.00 0.39
CA ILE A 158 4.90 0.26 0.43
C ILE A 158 4.43 1.38 -0.53
N ILE A 159 5.18 2.47 -0.68
CA ILE A 159 4.73 3.62 -1.50
C ILE A 159 4.49 3.14 -2.94
N PRO A 160 3.27 3.25 -3.49
CA PRO A 160 2.97 2.68 -4.79
C PRO A 160 3.66 3.43 -5.93
N GLN A 161 4.02 2.69 -6.98
CA GLN A 161 4.43 3.20 -8.28
C GLN A 161 3.25 3.11 -9.24
N LEU A 162 2.97 4.18 -9.99
CA LEU A 162 1.91 4.17 -10.99
C LEU A 162 2.51 3.97 -12.39
N PRO A 163 1.90 3.14 -13.26
CA PRO A 163 2.29 3.00 -14.67
C PRO A 163 2.38 4.34 -15.40
N LYS A 164 1.43 5.26 -15.14
CA LYS A 164 1.40 6.59 -15.76
C LYS A 164 2.59 7.49 -15.38
N ASP A 165 3.23 7.24 -14.23
CA ASP A 165 4.37 8.03 -13.76
C ASP A 165 5.68 7.52 -14.36
N VAL A 166 5.63 6.40 -15.08
CA VAL A 166 6.77 5.91 -15.82
C VAL A 166 6.91 6.70 -17.12
N LYS A 167 8.13 7.15 -17.43
CA LYS A 167 8.45 7.85 -18.68
C LYS A 167 8.50 6.87 -19.84
N SER A 168 7.86 7.18 -20.97
CA SER A 168 8.00 6.37 -22.18
C SER A 168 9.25 6.82 -22.93
N GLN A 169 10.03 5.88 -23.49
CA GLN A 169 11.15 6.22 -24.37
C GLN A 169 10.71 6.95 -25.66
N GLN A 170 9.40 7.01 -25.93
CA GLN A 170 8.81 7.73 -27.06
C GLN A 170 8.32 9.15 -26.72
N ASP A 171 8.56 9.67 -25.51
CA ASP A 171 8.31 11.09 -25.24
C ASP A 171 9.47 11.92 -25.80
N PRO A 172 9.32 12.64 -26.95
CA PRO A 172 10.28 13.67 -27.28
C PRO A 172 10.25 14.67 -26.11
N ALA A 173 11.43 14.92 -25.54
CA ALA A 173 11.62 15.80 -24.40
C ALA A 173 10.74 17.05 -24.53
N SER A 174 9.68 17.16 -23.73
CA SER A 174 9.06 18.45 -23.49
C SER A 174 10.13 19.29 -22.79
N PRO A 175 10.62 20.39 -23.39
CA PRO A 175 11.51 21.29 -22.69
C PRO A 175 10.72 21.81 -21.48
N GLN A 176 11.17 21.49 -20.28
CA GLN A 176 10.82 22.29 -19.13
C GLN A 176 11.43 23.67 -19.39
N SER A 177 10.62 24.58 -19.93
CA SER A 177 10.97 25.98 -20.06
C SER A 177 11.45 26.48 -18.69
N PRO A 178 12.68 27.02 -18.58
CA PRO A 178 13.06 27.75 -17.39
C PRO A 178 12.07 28.90 -17.23
N ALA A 179 11.50 29.06 -16.04
CA ALA A 179 10.77 30.26 -15.70
C ALA A 179 11.71 31.45 -15.88
N THR A 180 11.55 32.16 -17.00
CA THR A 180 12.18 33.45 -17.27
C THR A 180 11.70 34.41 -16.19
N ASN A 181 12.54 34.65 -15.18
CA ASN A 181 12.35 35.73 -14.24
C ASN A 181 12.71 37.05 -14.95
N GLN A 182 11.73 37.57 -15.71
CA GLN A 182 11.73 38.96 -16.11
C GLN A 182 11.14 39.77 -14.95
N ASN A 183 12.02 40.34 -14.13
CA ASN A 183 11.73 41.67 -13.62
C ASN A 183 12.95 42.57 -13.75
N ILE A 184 12.69 43.70 -14.39
CA ILE A 184 13.59 44.66 -14.99
C ILE A 184 13.83 45.77 -13.97
N ALA A 185 15.11 46.13 -13.77
CA ALA A 185 15.54 47.36 -13.11
C ALA A 185 15.10 48.59 -13.95
N PRO A 186 15.02 49.79 -13.35
CA PRO A 186 16.24 50.54 -13.02
C PRO A 186 16.47 50.77 -11.52
#